data_AF-A0A1I0P1G1-F1
#
_entry.id   AF-A0A1I0P1G1-F1
#
_cell.length_a   1.000
_cell.length_b   1.000
_cell.length_c   1.000
_cell.angle_alpha   90.00
_cell.angle_beta   90.00
_cell.angle_gamma   90.00
#
_symmetry.space_group_name_H-M   'P 1'
#
loop_
_entity.id
_entity.type
_entity.pdbx_description
1 polymer ?
#
loop_
_entity_poly.entity_id
_entity_poly.type
_entity_poly.pdbx_seq_one_letter_code
_entity_poly.pdbx_strand_id
1 'polypeptide(L)'
;MNQYIRSWVFWLMFIIVSISFTRCANIVPPSGGPRDSVPPVLLQVTPRDSSLHFKSKKVSFIFDEYVELDNVNDKLIVSPTLKRLPIVTAKLHTVTLEIKDTLQPNTTYTFNFADAIRDINERNITADFQYVVSTGDYLDSLQVTGHLIDAENGRVDSNVAVMLYRDLTDSIVAKEKPVYYAKTKGDGSFRFKNIAPGSYKMFALKEEDRDLQYNQPTEMIAFLEAPIVLTEKNLSDVNLLLFMETDSTIKPPAEPIDSSLIDQEEEEKKKKKLPKLTASATLDGGQQELPAPLRITFSLPLRNLDSARTILGEDSSYTPVTFTSTMDSTKTKLTIGYPWKEGTPYRFILPKDAPTDTAGQTLARADTINFRSKKVADYAIFTVTEFNISDSTRDAINDTAMHYVVQLVQDKTIKYSGTIVNGKWSQRFITPGEYEIRILLDTNGNGKWDRGNYFTHPKKQPERVINIEKVNLKAYWTVPKKISI
;
A
#
# COMPACT_ATOMS: atom_id res chain seq x y z
N MET A 1 -75.64 -54.34 -6.56
CA MET A 1 -74.88 -53.08 -6.41
C MET A 1 -73.54 -53.22 -5.67
N ASN A 2 -73.32 -54.24 -4.81
CA ASN A 2 -72.09 -54.35 -3.99
C ASN A 2 -70.85 -54.99 -4.65
N GLN A 3 -70.93 -55.69 -5.78
CA GLN A 3 -69.75 -56.29 -6.42
C GLN A 3 -68.92 -55.29 -7.24
N TYR A 4 -69.56 -54.33 -7.91
CA TYR A 4 -68.86 -53.32 -8.72
C TYR A 4 -68.05 -52.33 -7.86
N ILE A 5 -68.53 -52.02 -6.64
CA ILE A 5 -67.84 -51.11 -5.71
C ILE A 5 -66.54 -51.76 -5.18
N ARG A 6 -66.54 -53.06 -4.89
CA ARG A 6 -65.34 -53.78 -4.42
C ARG A 6 -64.23 -53.82 -5.48
N SER A 7 -64.59 -54.00 -6.75
CA SER A 7 -63.63 -54.01 -7.86
C SER A 7 -63.01 -52.63 -8.11
N TRP A 8 -63.82 -51.58 -8.00
CA TRP A 8 -63.34 -50.19 -8.12
C TRP A 8 -62.43 -49.79 -6.97
N VAL A 9 -62.76 -50.16 -5.72
CA VAL A 9 -61.90 -49.90 -4.56
C VAL A 9 -60.57 -50.64 -4.68
N PHE A 10 -60.57 -51.87 -5.20
CA PHE A 10 -59.34 -52.63 -5.44
C PHE A 10 -58.45 -51.98 -6.49
N TRP A 11 -59.01 -51.55 -7.63
CA TRP A 11 -58.28 -50.84 -8.68
C TRP A 11 -57.75 -49.47 -8.21
N LEU A 12 -58.55 -48.74 -7.43
CA LEU A 12 -58.15 -47.44 -6.90
C LEU A 12 -57.05 -47.57 -5.85
N MET A 13 -57.09 -48.62 -5.03
CA MET A 13 -56.01 -48.93 -4.10
C MET A 13 -54.73 -49.37 -4.85
N PHE A 14 -54.86 -50.13 -5.94
CA PHE A 14 -53.73 -50.54 -6.77
C PHE A 14 -53.06 -49.33 -7.46
N ILE A 15 -53.85 -48.37 -7.93
CA ILE A 15 -53.36 -47.12 -8.52
C ILE A 15 -52.64 -46.27 -7.46
N ILE A 16 -53.18 -46.15 -6.24
CA ILE A 16 -52.54 -45.41 -5.14
C ILE A 16 -51.22 -46.07 -4.73
N VAL A 17 -51.15 -47.40 -4.67
CA VAL A 17 -49.91 -48.13 -4.38
C VAL A 17 -48.88 -47.94 -5.49
N SER A 18 -49.29 -47.96 -6.76
CA SER A 18 -48.39 -47.78 -7.90
C SER A 18 -47.79 -46.36 -7.97
N ILE A 19 -48.54 -45.33 -7.58
CA ILE A 19 -48.06 -43.93 -7.50
C ILE A 19 -47.10 -43.71 -6.32
N SER A 20 -47.15 -44.58 -5.29
CA SER A 20 -46.30 -44.47 -4.09
C SER A 20 -44.86 -44.96 -4.28
N PHE A 21 -44.53 -45.55 -5.45
CA PHE A 21 -43.19 -46.09 -5.75
C PHE A 21 -42.34 -45.20 -6.68
N THR A 22 -42.73 -43.95 -6.95
CA THR A 22 -41.88 -43.01 -7.70
C THR A 22 -40.81 -42.39 -6.78
N ARG A 23 -39.88 -43.20 -6.28
CA ARG A 23 -38.62 -42.69 -5.76
C ARG A 23 -37.75 -42.26 -6.94
N CYS A 24 -37.80 -40.99 -7.29
CA CYS A 24 -36.81 -40.38 -8.17
C CYS A 24 -35.42 -40.60 -7.57
N ALA A 25 -34.56 -41.35 -8.27
CA ALA A 25 -33.15 -41.43 -7.93
C ALA A 25 -32.56 -40.03 -8.13
N ASN A 26 -32.11 -39.41 -7.04
CA ASN A 26 -31.45 -38.11 -7.10
C ASN A 26 -30.08 -38.33 -7.75
N ILE A 27 -29.83 -37.72 -8.93
CA ILE A 27 -28.52 -37.78 -9.58
C ILE A 27 -27.58 -36.92 -8.76
N VAL A 28 -26.91 -37.53 -7.79
CA VAL A 28 -25.76 -36.95 -7.12
C VAL A 28 -24.55 -37.31 -7.98
N PRO A 29 -23.78 -36.33 -8.50
CA PRO A 29 -22.55 -36.65 -9.20
C PRO A 29 -21.67 -37.50 -8.27
N PRO A 30 -20.96 -38.51 -8.80
CA PRO A 30 -20.08 -39.32 -7.96
C PRO A 30 -19.15 -38.39 -7.17
N SER A 31 -19.04 -38.61 -5.86
CA SER A 31 -18.05 -37.90 -5.07
C SER A 31 -16.69 -38.24 -5.67
N GLY A 32 -16.03 -37.25 -6.26
CA GLY A 32 -14.69 -37.41 -6.84
C GLY A 32 -13.71 -37.92 -5.79
N GLY A 33 -12.57 -38.44 -6.25
CA GLY A 33 -11.46 -38.77 -5.37
C GLY A 33 -10.98 -37.55 -4.57
N PRO A 34 -10.13 -37.76 -3.55
CA PRO A 34 -9.46 -36.66 -2.89
C PRO A 34 -8.74 -35.79 -3.92
N ARG A 35 -8.83 -34.47 -3.76
CA ARG A 35 -8.14 -33.52 -4.63
C ARG A 35 -6.64 -33.78 -4.57
N ASP A 36 -5.98 -33.80 -5.73
CA ASP A 36 -4.53 -33.87 -5.80
C ASP A 36 -3.89 -32.57 -5.28
N SER A 37 -2.82 -32.72 -4.51
CA SER A 37 -2.06 -31.62 -3.91
C SER A 37 -0.56 -31.72 -4.19
N VAL A 38 -0.13 -32.75 -4.93
CA VAL A 38 1.27 -32.95 -5.28
C VAL A 38 1.61 -32.09 -6.51
N PRO A 39 2.71 -31.34 -6.49
CA PRO A 39 3.16 -30.58 -7.65
C PRO A 39 3.96 -31.45 -8.65
N PRO A 40 4.07 -31.01 -9.92
CA PRO A 40 4.85 -31.71 -10.93
C PRO A 40 6.30 -31.94 -10.51
N VAL A 41 6.82 -33.13 -10.80
CA VAL A 41 8.19 -33.51 -10.50
C VAL A 41 9.02 -33.58 -11.78
N LEU A 42 10.16 -32.88 -11.78
CA LEU A 42 11.11 -32.95 -12.89
C LEU A 42 11.78 -34.35 -12.92
N LEU A 43 11.52 -35.11 -13.99
CA LEU A 43 12.13 -36.41 -14.22
C LEU A 43 13.49 -36.30 -14.92
N GLN A 44 13.58 -35.42 -15.92
CA GLN A 44 14.78 -35.28 -16.74
C GLN A 44 14.95 -33.86 -17.26
N VAL A 45 16.19 -33.38 -17.33
CA VAL A 45 16.56 -32.13 -17.99
C VAL A 45 17.74 -32.35 -18.93
N THR A 46 17.68 -31.77 -20.12
CA THR A 46 18.74 -31.86 -21.14
C THR A 46 19.00 -30.49 -21.76
N PRO A 47 20.24 -29.95 -21.69
CA PRO A 47 21.40 -30.46 -20.94
C PRO A 47 21.17 -30.55 -19.42
N ARG A 48 21.95 -31.37 -18.73
CA ARG A 48 21.79 -31.58 -17.28
C ARG A 48 21.94 -30.27 -16.50
N ASP A 49 21.19 -30.11 -15.43
CA ASP A 49 21.38 -29.02 -14.48
C ASP A 49 22.78 -29.05 -13.85
N SER A 50 23.26 -27.88 -13.45
CA SER A 50 24.58 -27.66 -12.85
C SER A 50 25.72 -28.13 -13.76
N SER A 51 25.52 -28.11 -15.08
CA SER A 51 26.54 -28.46 -16.08
C SER A 51 27.52 -27.32 -16.34
N LEU A 52 28.79 -27.67 -16.52
CA LEU A 52 29.86 -26.77 -16.96
C LEU A 52 29.97 -26.77 -18.49
N HIS A 53 30.71 -25.79 -19.05
CA HIS A 53 30.94 -25.65 -20.49
C HIS A 53 29.65 -25.64 -21.35
N PHE A 54 28.58 -25.05 -20.82
CA PHE A 54 27.28 -25.01 -21.47
C PHE A 54 27.30 -24.22 -22.77
N LYS A 55 26.80 -24.83 -23.86
CA LYS A 55 26.77 -24.26 -25.22
C LYS A 55 25.44 -24.42 -25.94
N SER A 56 24.45 -25.05 -25.30
CA SER A 56 23.15 -25.30 -25.94
C SER A 56 22.31 -24.02 -26.02
N LYS A 57 21.51 -23.87 -27.07
CA LYS A 57 20.48 -22.83 -27.15
C LYS A 57 19.10 -23.29 -26.68
N LYS A 58 18.93 -24.59 -26.45
CA LYS A 58 17.67 -25.20 -26.09
C LYS A 58 17.86 -26.10 -24.86
N VAL A 59 16.99 -25.94 -23.88
CA VAL A 59 16.92 -26.80 -22.70
C VAL A 59 15.52 -27.41 -22.64
N SER A 60 15.45 -28.72 -22.46
CA SER A 60 14.21 -29.48 -22.37
C SER A 60 14.08 -30.07 -20.98
N PHE A 61 12.96 -29.78 -20.32
CA PHE A 61 12.57 -30.29 -19.01
C PHE A 61 11.39 -31.25 -19.20
N ILE A 62 11.51 -32.47 -18.70
CA ILE A 62 10.47 -33.51 -18.78
C ILE A 62 9.97 -33.78 -17.37
N PHE A 63 8.66 -33.62 -17.18
CA PHE A 63 7.95 -33.84 -15.92
C PHE A 63 7.21 -35.19 -15.93
N ASP A 64 6.80 -35.65 -14.75
CA ASP A 64 6.01 -36.87 -14.57
C ASP A 64 4.53 -36.71 -14.92
N GLU A 65 4.04 -35.47 -14.98
CA GLU A 65 2.68 -35.13 -15.38
C GLU A 65 2.59 -34.01 -16.42
N TYR A 66 1.37 -33.73 -16.90
CA TYR A 66 1.13 -32.64 -17.85
C TYR A 66 1.22 -31.29 -17.15
N VAL A 67 2.03 -30.40 -17.74
CA VAL A 67 2.31 -29.08 -17.18
C VAL A 67 1.91 -27.95 -18.11
N GLU A 68 1.53 -26.83 -17.52
CA GLU A 68 1.29 -25.56 -18.20
C GLU A 68 2.14 -24.43 -17.59
N LEU A 69 2.20 -23.30 -18.30
CA LEU A 69 2.96 -22.12 -17.91
C LEU A 69 2.02 -21.01 -17.48
N ASP A 70 2.20 -20.51 -16.25
CA ASP A 70 1.47 -19.37 -15.70
C ASP A 70 2.35 -18.11 -15.77
N ASN A 71 1.99 -17.16 -16.64
CA ASN A 71 2.67 -15.86 -16.77
C ASN A 71 4.21 -15.94 -16.79
N VAL A 72 4.76 -16.94 -17.48
CA VAL A 72 6.21 -17.21 -17.47
C VAL A 72 7.05 -16.03 -17.95
N ASN A 73 6.54 -15.21 -18.88
CA ASN A 73 7.26 -14.03 -19.35
C ASN A 73 7.47 -12.98 -18.25
N ASP A 74 6.57 -12.92 -17.26
CA ASP A 74 6.63 -11.99 -16.13
C ASP A 74 7.41 -12.55 -14.93
N LYS A 75 7.42 -13.89 -14.82
CA LYS A 75 7.98 -14.63 -13.68
C LYS A 75 9.40 -15.13 -13.92
N LEU A 76 9.79 -15.38 -15.17
CA LEU A 76 11.13 -15.87 -15.51
C LEU A 76 12.16 -14.78 -15.25
N ILE A 77 13.07 -15.07 -14.33
CA ILE A 77 14.23 -14.23 -14.03
C ILE A 77 15.47 -14.95 -14.52
N VAL A 78 16.28 -14.26 -15.32
CA VAL A 78 17.58 -14.77 -15.78
C VAL A 78 18.70 -13.95 -15.15
N SER A 79 19.66 -14.65 -14.55
CA SER A 79 20.78 -14.06 -13.82
C SER A 79 22.10 -14.67 -14.30
N PRO A 80 23.06 -13.90 -14.85
CA PRO A 80 22.97 -12.50 -15.21
C PRO A 80 21.87 -12.18 -16.21
N THR A 81 21.38 -10.93 -16.20
CA THR A 81 20.34 -10.49 -17.12
C THR A 81 20.81 -10.58 -18.58
N LEU A 82 19.86 -10.89 -19.46
CA LEU A 82 20.08 -10.98 -20.90
C LEU A 82 19.46 -9.76 -21.60
N LYS A 83 20.05 -9.36 -22.74
CA LYS A 83 19.47 -8.32 -23.61
C LYS A 83 18.22 -8.84 -24.30
N ARG A 84 18.18 -10.13 -24.64
CA ARG A 84 17.01 -10.80 -25.22
C ARG A 84 16.54 -11.93 -24.31
N LEU A 85 15.31 -11.80 -23.81
CA LEU A 85 14.72 -12.81 -22.93
C LEU A 85 14.54 -14.15 -23.67
N PRO A 86 14.71 -15.29 -22.98
CA PRO A 86 14.41 -16.60 -23.54
C PRO A 86 12.92 -16.76 -23.83
N ILE A 87 12.60 -17.65 -24.77
CA ILE A 87 11.21 -18.08 -25.01
C ILE A 87 10.99 -19.40 -24.27
N VAL A 88 9.93 -19.46 -23.46
CA VAL A 88 9.52 -20.69 -22.75
C VAL A 88 8.20 -21.18 -23.31
N THR A 89 8.13 -22.48 -23.60
CA THR A 89 6.92 -23.14 -24.09
C THR A 89 6.69 -24.44 -23.34
N ALA A 90 5.43 -24.80 -23.11
CA ALA A 90 5.04 -26.08 -22.52
C ALA A 90 4.15 -26.87 -23.47
N LYS A 91 4.38 -28.17 -23.55
CA LYS A 91 3.57 -29.12 -24.32
C LYS A 91 3.59 -30.48 -23.63
N LEU A 92 2.41 -30.95 -23.21
CA LEU A 92 2.25 -32.21 -22.48
C LEU A 92 3.17 -32.21 -21.23
N HIS A 93 4.07 -33.19 -21.12
CA HIS A 93 5.03 -33.34 -20.03
C HIS A 93 6.30 -32.47 -20.18
N THR A 94 6.42 -31.68 -21.26
CA THR A 94 7.69 -31.05 -21.62
C THR A 94 7.62 -29.53 -21.59
N VAL A 95 8.50 -28.91 -20.80
CA VAL A 95 8.82 -27.49 -20.88
C VAL A 95 10.10 -27.30 -21.68
N THR A 96 10.08 -26.39 -22.64
CA THR A 96 11.23 -26.05 -23.48
C THR A 96 11.60 -24.59 -23.25
N LEU A 97 12.85 -24.36 -22.85
CA LEU A 97 13.49 -23.05 -22.77
C LEU A 97 14.39 -22.84 -23.99
N GLU A 98 14.16 -21.77 -24.75
CA GLU A 98 14.97 -21.40 -25.91
C GLU A 98 15.68 -20.07 -25.65
N ILE A 99 17.01 -20.12 -25.57
CA ILE A 99 17.88 -18.97 -25.31
C ILE A 99 18.11 -18.22 -26.64
N LYS A 100 17.65 -16.96 -26.69
CA LYS A 100 17.74 -16.10 -27.88
C LYS A 100 18.96 -15.20 -27.92
N ASP A 101 19.62 -15.01 -26.77
CA ASP A 101 20.79 -14.17 -26.63
C ASP A 101 22.11 -14.96 -26.70
N THR A 102 23.23 -14.25 -26.72
CA THR A 102 24.57 -14.82 -26.61
C THR A 102 25.03 -14.82 -25.15
N LEU A 103 25.34 -15.99 -24.61
CA LEU A 103 25.84 -16.13 -23.25
C LEU A 103 27.30 -15.65 -23.16
N GLN A 104 27.63 -14.95 -22.09
CA GLN A 104 28.99 -14.50 -21.80
C GLN A 104 29.87 -15.71 -21.44
N PRO A 105 31.16 -15.71 -21.82
CA PRO A 105 32.09 -16.76 -21.43
C PRO A 105 32.34 -16.73 -19.92
N ASN A 106 32.74 -17.88 -19.34
CA ASN A 106 33.11 -18.01 -17.91
C ASN A 106 32.06 -17.39 -16.97
N THR A 107 30.79 -17.67 -17.22
CA THR A 107 29.69 -17.05 -16.49
C THR A 107 28.67 -18.10 -16.07
N THR A 108 28.28 -18.07 -14.80
CA THR A 108 27.18 -18.87 -14.27
C THR A 108 25.86 -18.21 -14.63
N TYR A 109 24.96 -18.96 -15.24
CA TYR A 109 23.60 -18.52 -15.57
C TYR A 109 22.60 -19.32 -14.75
N THR A 110 21.71 -18.60 -14.07
CA THR A 110 20.54 -19.13 -13.38
C THR A 110 19.28 -18.68 -14.11
N PHE A 111 18.47 -19.64 -14.53
CA PHE A 111 17.13 -19.45 -15.09
C PHE A 111 16.12 -19.83 -14.01
N ASN A 112 15.53 -18.82 -13.37
CA ASN A 112 14.58 -18.98 -12.27
C ASN A 112 13.15 -18.80 -12.78
N PHE A 113 12.36 -19.87 -12.76
CA PHE A 113 10.98 -19.89 -13.21
C PHE A 113 9.98 -19.53 -12.11
N ALA A 114 10.46 -19.27 -10.88
CA ALA A 114 9.62 -19.00 -9.71
C ALA A 114 8.54 -20.09 -9.54
N ASP A 115 7.26 -19.72 -9.61
CA ASP A 115 6.08 -20.56 -9.55
C ASP A 115 5.35 -20.67 -10.90
N ALA A 116 6.06 -20.46 -12.02
CA ALA A 116 5.45 -20.43 -13.36
C ALA A 116 5.06 -21.80 -13.91
N ILE A 117 5.62 -22.89 -13.37
CA ILE A 117 5.32 -24.26 -13.82
C ILE A 117 4.29 -24.86 -12.86
N ARG A 118 3.16 -25.30 -13.41
CA ARG A 118 2.09 -25.96 -12.65
C ARG A 118 1.45 -27.09 -13.44
N ASP A 119 0.80 -28.01 -12.75
CA ASP A 119 0.01 -29.04 -13.43
C ASP A 119 -1.26 -28.45 -14.07
N ILE A 120 -1.83 -29.19 -15.02
CA ILE A 120 -3.02 -28.77 -15.77
C ILE A 120 -4.34 -29.00 -15.01
N ASN A 121 -4.39 -29.98 -14.11
CA ASN A 121 -5.62 -30.47 -13.50
C ASN A 121 -6.00 -29.69 -12.23
N GLU A 122 -5.17 -29.72 -11.20
CA GLU A 122 -5.35 -29.13 -9.87
C GLU A 122 -4.58 -27.82 -9.68
N ARG A 123 -3.67 -27.47 -10.61
CA ARG A 123 -2.86 -26.23 -10.65
C ARG A 123 -1.88 -26.08 -9.48
N ASN A 124 -1.40 -27.19 -8.94
CA ASN A 124 -0.30 -27.29 -8.01
C ASN A 124 0.99 -26.75 -8.65
N ILE A 125 1.63 -25.81 -7.96
CA ILE A 125 2.81 -25.08 -8.45
C ILE A 125 4.11 -25.81 -8.10
N THR A 126 5.07 -25.83 -9.03
CA THR A 126 6.46 -26.15 -8.72
C THR A 126 7.15 -24.89 -8.21
N ALA A 127 7.18 -24.70 -6.89
CA ALA A 127 7.71 -23.49 -6.28
C ALA A 127 9.25 -23.37 -6.39
N ASP A 128 9.74 -22.14 -6.61
CA ASP A 128 11.17 -21.79 -6.69
C ASP A 128 11.98 -22.67 -7.67
N PHE A 129 11.40 -23.06 -8.81
CA PHE A 129 12.07 -23.90 -9.82
C PHE A 129 13.22 -23.16 -10.52
N GLN A 130 14.43 -23.70 -10.44
CA GLN A 130 15.66 -23.08 -10.97
C GLN A 130 16.47 -24.06 -11.81
N TYR A 131 17.08 -23.53 -12.87
CA TYR A 131 18.05 -24.25 -13.70
C TYR A 131 19.34 -23.44 -13.77
N VAL A 132 20.46 -24.04 -13.36
CA VAL A 132 21.77 -23.37 -13.23
C VAL A 132 22.79 -24.06 -14.14
N VAL A 133 23.53 -23.28 -14.91
CA VAL A 133 24.60 -23.79 -15.79
C VAL A 133 25.76 -22.80 -15.84
N SER A 134 26.95 -23.26 -16.23
CA SER A 134 28.10 -22.38 -16.47
C SER A 134 28.61 -22.52 -17.88
N THR A 135 28.98 -21.39 -18.50
CA THR A 135 29.71 -21.38 -19.78
C THR A 135 31.22 -21.64 -19.61
N GLY A 136 31.73 -21.66 -18.36
CA GLY A 136 33.12 -21.98 -18.03
C GLY A 136 33.25 -23.20 -17.13
N ASP A 137 34.30 -23.19 -16.31
CA ASP A 137 34.79 -24.37 -15.57
C ASP A 137 34.35 -24.38 -14.09
N TYR A 138 33.54 -23.42 -13.68
CA TYR A 138 33.08 -23.25 -12.31
C TYR A 138 31.62 -22.80 -12.26
N LEU A 139 31.00 -22.98 -11.09
CA LEU A 139 29.69 -22.39 -10.77
C LEU A 139 29.88 -21.38 -9.64
N ASP A 140 29.38 -20.17 -9.85
CA ASP A 140 29.27 -19.15 -8.84
C ASP A 140 28.29 -19.61 -7.75
N SER A 141 28.60 -19.28 -6.50
CA SER A 141 27.89 -19.81 -5.33
C SER A 141 27.54 -18.78 -4.27
N LEU A 142 28.04 -17.53 -4.39
CA LEU A 142 27.79 -16.51 -3.37
C LEU A 142 26.31 -16.12 -3.34
N GLN A 143 25.86 -15.81 -2.14
CA GLN A 143 24.48 -15.43 -1.84
C GLN A 143 24.44 -14.08 -1.13
N VAL A 144 23.38 -13.34 -1.43
CA VAL A 144 23.03 -12.10 -0.74
C VAL A 144 21.59 -12.22 -0.28
N THR A 145 21.35 -12.07 1.02
CA THR A 145 20.00 -12.05 1.60
C THR A 145 19.75 -10.76 2.34
N GLY A 146 18.50 -10.32 2.33
CA GLY A 146 18.11 -9.09 3.01
C GLY A 146 16.61 -8.93 3.10
N HIS A 147 16.20 -7.79 3.65
CA HIS A 147 14.81 -7.40 3.82
C HIS A 147 14.60 -5.98 3.29
N LEU A 148 13.42 -5.77 2.72
CA LEU A 148 12.99 -4.47 2.23
C LEU A 148 11.68 -4.09 2.91
N ILE A 149 11.61 -2.85 3.37
CA ILE A 149 10.40 -2.23 3.88
C ILE A 149 10.17 -0.89 3.18
N ASP A 150 8.91 -0.51 3.04
CA ASP A 150 8.50 0.85 2.76
C ASP A 150 8.81 1.74 3.97
N ALA A 151 9.59 2.78 3.75
CA ALA A 151 10.11 3.65 4.79
C ALA A 151 9.02 4.55 5.40
N GLU A 152 8.01 4.95 4.62
CA GLU A 152 6.95 5.89 5.02
C GLU A 152 5.87 5.20 5.86
N ASN A 153 5.54 3.96 5.53
CA ASN A 153 4.48 3.24 6.22
C ASN A 153 4.95 2.01 6.98
N GLY A 154 6.22 1.61 6.90
CA GLY A 154 6.80 0.49 7.64
C GLY A 154 6.28 -0.88 7.24
N ARG A 155 5.66 -1.01 6.05
CA ARG A 155 5.12 -2.29 5.54
C ARG A 155 6.09 -2.93 4.58
N VAL A 156 5.92 -4.24 4.39
CA VAL A 156 6.62 -5.02 3.39
C VAL A 156 5.86 -4.99 2.06
N ASP A 157 6.58 -5.12 0.96
CA ASP A 157 6.02 -5.20 -0.39
C ASP A 157 6.69 -6.35 -1.13
N SER A 158 5.88 -7.21 -1.77
CA SER A 158 6.33 -8.41 -2.48
C SER A 158 6.54 -8.20 -3.98
N ASN A 159 6.38 -6.98 -4.49
CA ASN A 159 6.53 -6.66 -5.90
C ASN A 159 7.60 -5.58 -6.11
N VAL A 160 8.74 -5.73 -5.43
CA VAL A 160 9.88 -4.81 -5.55
C VAL A 160 11.06 -5.59 -6.13
N ALA A 161 11.65 -5.05 -7.20
CA ALA A 161 12.85 -5.61 -7.81
C ALA A 161 14.09 -5.08 -7.08
N VAL A 162 14.81 -5.95 -6.38
CA VAL A 162 16.12 -5.66 -5.82
C VAL A 162 17.19 -5.98 -6.86
N MET A 163 18.14 -5.08 -7.05
CA MET A 163 18.99 -5.01 -8.24
C MET A 163 20.45 -4.81 -7.87
N LEU A 164 21.35 -5.52 -8.56
CA LEU A 164 22.80 -5.43 -8.40
C LEU A 164 23.48 -5.01 -9.71
N TYR A 165 24.31 -3.97 -9.62
CA TYR A 165 25.07 -3.42 -10.74
C TYR A 165 26.58 -3.57 -10.49
N ARG A 166 27.33 -3.93 -11.53
CA ARG A 166 28.80 -3.94 -11.49
C ARG A 166 29.42 -2.55 -11.66
N ASP A 167 28.77 -1.67 -12.44
CA ASP A 167 29.18 -0.28 -12.53
C ASP A 167 28.78 0.46 -11.23
N LEU A 168 29.73 1.23 -10.71
CA LEU A 168 29.62 2.00 -9.48
C LEU A 168 29.33 3.49 -9.76
N THR A 169 28.93 3.88 -10.96
CA THR A 169 28.40 5.22 -11.24
C THR A 169 27.02 5.43 -10.61
N ASP A 170 26.68 6.64 -10.18
CA ASP A 170 25.39 6.91 -9.51
C ASP A 170 24.20 6.87 -10.45
N SER A 171 24.38 7.30 -11.69
CA SER A 171 23.32 7.30 -12.70
C SER A 171 22.99 5.93 -13.28
N ILE A 172 23.67 4.86 -12.86
CA ILE A 172 23.56 3.54 -13.50
C ILE A 172 22.14 2.98 -13.45
N VAL A 173 21.45 3.18 -12.32
CA VAL A 173 20.09 2.68 -12.08
C VAL A 173 19.06 3.26 -13.06
N ALA A 174 19.34 4.44 -13.63
CA ALA A 174 18.48 5.09 -14.61
C ALA A 174 18.86 4.80 -16.08
N LYS A 175 20.03 4.16 -16.32
CA LYS A 175 20.63 4.04 -17.67
C LYS A 175 20.70 2.61 -18.16
N GLU A 176 20.97 1.67 -17.27
CA GLU A 176 21.24 0.28 -17.63
C GLU A 176 20.39 -0.68 -16.81
N LYS A 177 20.22 -1.89 -17.33
CA LYS A 177 19.59 -2.99 -16.58
C LYS A 177 20.59 -3.61 -15.61
N PRO A 178 20.14 -4.12 -14.46
CA PRO A 178 21.04 -4.70 -13.48
C PRO A 178 21.67 -6.00 -13.99
N VAL A 179 22.85 -6.34 -13.47
CA VAL A 179 23.48 -7.63 -13.78
C VAL A 179 22.72 -8.76 -13.10
N TYR A 180 22.30 -8.57 -11.85
CA TYR A 180 21.44 -9.50 -11.12
C TYR A 180 20.23 -8.77 -10.58
N TYR A 181 19.05 -9.39 -10.60
CA TYR A 181 17.90 -8.89 -9.86
C TYR A 181 17.11 -10.04 -9.24
N ALA A 182 16.41 -9.75 -8.15
CA ALA A 182 15.51 -10.65 -7.46
C ALA A 182 14.27 -9.87 -7.02
N LYS A 183 13.11 -10.53 -6.95
CA LYS A 183 11.91 -9.92 -6.38
C LYS A 183 11.83 -10.20 -4.88
N THR A 184 11.28 -9.25 -4.14
CA THR A 184 10.92 -9.43 -2.73
C THR A 184 9.79 -10.46 -2.58
N LYS A 185 9.76 -11.18 -1.47
CA LYS A 185 8.70 -12.11 -1.09
C LYS A 185 7.61 -11.39 -0.28
N GLY A 186 6.53 -12.10 0.06
CA GLY A 186 5.41 -11.58 0.87
C GLY A 186 5.81 -10.99 2.24
N ASP A 187 6.94 -11.41 2.77
CA ASP A 187 7.53 -10.95 4.03
C ASP A 187 8.59 -9.84 3.84
N GLY A 188 8.74 -9.32 2.61
CA GLY A 188 9.75 -8.32 2.26
C GLY A 188 11.17 -8.88 2.12
N SER A 189 11.38 -10.18 2.34
CA SER A 189 12.70 -10.79 2.18
C SER A 189 13.07 -10.91 0.70
N PHE A 190 14.35 -10.75 0.38
CA PHE A 190 14.89 -11.01 -0.95
C PHE A 190 16.14 -11.88 -0.86
N ARG A 191 16.43 -12.58 -1.96
CA ARG A 191 17.57 -13.48 -2.03
C ARG A 191 18.14 -13.56 -3.43
N PHE A 192 19.44 -13.36 -3.50
CA PHE A 192 20.25 -13.67 -4.66
C PHE A 192 21.03 -14.96 -4.41
N LYS A 193 21.21 -15.75 -5.47
CA LYS A 193 22.02 -16.96 -5.48
C LYS A 193 22.94 -16.95 -6.70
N ASN A 194 24.03 -17.72 -6.61
CA ASN A 194 24.97 -17.92 -7.71
C ASN A 194 25.57 -16.59 -8.21
N ILE A 195 25.87 -15.68 -7.27
CA ILE A 195 26.50 -14.40 -7.60
C ILE A 195 28.01 -14.61 -7.71
N ALA A 196 28.61 -14.00 -8.73
CA ALA A 196 30.05 -13.97 -8.87
C ALA A 196 30.71 -13.05 -7.83
N PRO A 197 31.95 -13.33 -7.39
CA PRO A 197 32.71 -12.37 -6.60
C PRO A 197 32.85 -11.01 -7.32
N GLY A 198 32.74 -9.91 -6.58
CA GLY A 198 32.79 -8.57 -7.14
C GLY A 198 32.29 -7.49 -6.19
N SER A 199 32.44 -6.23 -6.61
CA SER A 199 31.80 -5.09 -5.96
C SER A 199 30.52 -4.74 -6.70
N TYR A 200 29.44 -4.50 -5.96
CA TYR A 200 28.13 -4.23 -6.52
C TYR A 200 27.47 -3.02 -5.86
N LYS A 201 26.85 -2.16 -6.67
CA LYS A 201 25.82 -1.27 -6.17
C LYS A 201 24.50 -2.00 -6.06
N MET A 202 23.79 -1.73 -4.96
CA MET A 202 22.48 -2.30 -4.72
C MET A 202 21.41 -1.21 -4.72
N PHE A 203 20.36 -1.46 -5.50
CA PHE A 203 19.15 -0.67 -5.53
C PHE A 203 17.95 -1.58 -5.32
N ALA A 204 16.80 -1.01 -4.99
CA ALA A 204 15.52 -1.66 -5.23
C ALA A 204 14.55 -0.68 -5.87
N LEU A 205 13.76 -1.17 -6.82
CA LEU A 205 12.76 -0.37 -7.51
C LEU A 205 11.39 -1.05 -7.41
N LYS A 206 10.39 -0.22 -7.12
CA LYS A 206 9.00 -0.58 -7.31
C LYS A 206 8.50 0.17 -8.54
N GLU A 207 8.36 -0.59 -9.62
CA GLU A 207 8.02 -0.12 -10.96
C GLU A 207 6.74 -0.81 -11.46
N GLU A 208 6.00 -0.13 -12.34
CA GLU A 208 4.76 -0.64 -12.92
C GLU A 208 4.96 -1.15 -14.36
N ASP A 209 5.92 -0.57 -15.11
CA ASP A 209 6.23 -0.89 -16.52
C ASP A 209 7.30 -1.98 -16.71
N ARG A 210 8.03 -2.33 -15.64
CA ARG A 210 8.92 -3.50 -15.55
C ARG A 210 10.13 -3.42 -16.48
N ASP A 211 10.67 -2.22 -16.69
CA ASP A 211 11.84 -2.04 -17.53
C ASP A 211 13.18 -2.21 -16.77
N LEU A 212 13.11 -2.27 -15.44
CA LEU A 212 14.21 -2.35 -14.46
C LEU A 212 15.11 -1.10 -14.44
N GLN A 213 14.55 0.07 -14.72
CA GLN A 213 15.26 1.35 -14.74
C GLN A 213 14.51 2.40 -13.91
N TYR A 214 15.27 3.20 -13.15
CA TYR A 214 14.68 4.31 -12.41
C TYR A 214 14.58 5.54 -13.32
N ASN A 215 13.45 5.70 -13.99
CA ASN A 215 13.25 6.74 -15.00
C ASN A 215 11.92 7.49 -14.89
N GLN A 216 11.01 7.07 -14.00
CA GLN A 216 9.73 7.75 -13.78
C GLN A 216 9.64 8.41 -12.40
N PRO A 217 8.97 9.58 -12.29
CA PRO A 217 8.84 10.30 -11.01
C PRO A 217 7.92 9.61 -10.00
N THR A 218 7.11 8.64 -10.44
CA THR A 218 6.20 7.84 -9.60
C THR A 218 6.85 6.58 -9.04
N GLU A 219 8.04 6.21 -9.52
CA GLU A 219 8.76 5.03 -9.05
C GLU A 219 9.30 5.25 -7.65
N MET A 220 9.26 4.19 -6.86
CA MET A 220 9.92 4.18 -5.56
C MET A 220 11.28 3.53 -5.69
N ILE A 221 12.26 4.09 -4.98
CA ILE A 221 13.64 3.64 -4.98
C ILE A 221 14.10 3.34 -3.54
N ALA A 222 14.96 2.33 -3.41
CA ALA A 222 15.81 2.12 -2.24
C ALA A 222 17.27 2.01 -2.70
N PHE A 223 18.21 2.41 -1.87
CA PHE A 223 19.63 2.31 -2.19
C PHE A 223 20.48 2.09 -0.93
N LEU A 224 21.63 1.43 -1.10
CA LEU A 224 22.70 1.46 -0.11
C LEU A 224 23.67 2.60 -0.40
N GLU A 225 24.13 3.29 0.65
CA GLU A 225 25.10 4.38 0.50
C GLU A 225 26.45 3.88 -0.02
N ALA A 226 26.90 2.74 0.52
CA ALA A 226 28.13 2.07 0.12
C ALA A 226 27.83 0.84 -0.77
N PRO A 227 28.68 0.56 -1.78
CA PRO A 227 28.59 -0.67 -2.54
C PRO A 227 28.91 -1.88 -1.66
N ILE A 228 28.26 -3.01 -1.94
CA ILE A 228 28.57 -4.29 -1.29
C ILE A 228 29.78 -4.93 -1.97
N VAL A 229 30.63 -5.58 -1.17
CA VAL A 229 31.83 -6.27 -1.67
C VAL A 229 31.71 -7.75 -1.34
N LEU A 230 31.62 -8.57 -2.38
CA LEU A 230 31.51 -10.02 -2.30
C LEU A 230 32.83 -10.65 -2.72
N THR A 231 33.51 -11.32 -1.78
CA THR A 231 34.78 -12.02 -2.05
C THR A 231 34.59 -13.53 -1.94
N GLU A 232 34.50 -14.04 -0.72
CA GLU A 232 34.41 -15.48 -0.44
C GLU A 232 33.24 -15.82 0.50
N LYS A 233 32.64 -14.81 1.14
CA LYS A 233 31.57 -14.98 2.12
C LYS A 233 30.24 -14.46 1.57
N ASN A 234 29.18 -15.18 1.91
CA ASN A 234 27.82 -14.71 1.71
C ASN A 234 27.57 -13.45 2.57
N LEU A 235 26.69 -12.58 2.07
CA LEU A 235 26.23 -11.40 2.78
C LEU A 235 24.78 -11.62 3.21
N SER A 236 24.50 -11.47 4.50
CA SER A 236 23.15 -11.56 5.06
C SER A 236 22.70 -10.22 5.65
N ASP A 237 21.41 -10.14 5.97
CA ASP A 237 20.82 -9.05 6.77
C ASP A 237 20.97 -7.66 6.15
N VAL A 238 21.00 -7.58 4.83
CA VAL A 238 20.97 -6.31 4.11
C VAL A 238 19.58 -5.68 4.22
N ASN A 239 19.49 -4.48 4.77
CA ASN A 239 18.23 -3.77 4.94
C ASN A 239 18.11 -2.64 3.92
N LEU A 240 16.98 -2.59 3.21
CA LEU A 240 16.65 -1.54 2.24
C LEU A 240 15.38 -0.80 2.67
N LEU A 241 15.42 0.53 2.54
CA LEU A 241 14.32 1.43 2.82
C LEU A 241 13.79 1.97 1.49
N LEU A 242 12.62 1.49 1.07
CA LEU A 242 11.95 1.95 -0.15
C LEU A 242 11.20 3.26 0.13
N PHE A 243 11.40 4.25 -0.72
CA PHE A 243 10.72 5.54 -0.62
C PHE A 243 10.48 6.16 -2.00
N MET A 244 9.55 7.12 -2.05
CA MET A 244 9.29 7.92 -3.24
C MET A 244 10.06 9.25 -3.16
N GLU A 245 10.98 9.49 -4.09
CA GLU A 245 11.84 10.69 -4.08
C GLU A 245 11.06 11.98 -4.38
N THR A 246 10.19 11.96 -5.38
CA THR A 246 9.34 13.10 -5.76
C THR A 246 7.89 12.90 -5.35
N ASP A 247 7.25 13.93 -4.80
CA ASP A 247 5.84 13.83 -4.42
C ASP A 247 4.91 13.92 -5.63
N SER A 248 4.42 12.77 -6.09
CA SER A 248 3.43 12.67 -7.18
C SER A 248 2.13 13.43 -6.89
N THR A 249 1.87 13.82 -5.63
CA THR A 249 0.69 14.63 -5.25
C THR A 249 0.90 16.14 -5.44
N ILE A 250 2.16 16.58 -5.55
CA ILE A 250 2.49 17.94 -5.96
C ILE A 250 2.39 17.98 -7.48
N LYS A 251 1.23 18.35 -8.01
CA LYS A 251 1.10 18.66 -9.44
C LYS A 251 2.20 19.69 -9.81
N PRO A 252 3.01 19.42 -10.84
CA PRO A 252 3.82 20.46 -11.45
C PRO A 252 2.91 21.67 -11.75
N PRO A 253 3.42 22.92 -11.67
CA PRO A 253 2.66 24.08 -12.10
C PRO A 253 2.07 23.77 -13.47
N ALA A 254 0.75 23.87 -13.62
CA ALA A 254 0.12 23.63 -14.90
C ALA A 254 0.82 24.50 -15.94
N GLU A 255 1.27 23.90 -17.04
CA GLU A 255 1.78 24.67 -18.16
C GLU A 255 0.73 25.72 -18.52
N PRO A 256 1.13 26.97 -18.81
CA PRO A 256 0.18 28.02 -19.15
C PRO A 256 -0.62 27.57 -20.36
N ILE A 257 -1.88 27.22 -20.12
CA ILE A 257 -2.85 26.90 -21.16
C ILE A 257 -3.01 28.18 -21.96
N ASP A 258 -2.77 28.10 -23.27
CA ASP A 258 -3.05 29.19 -24.19
C ASP A 258 -4.53 29.56 -24.06
N SER A 259 -4.77 30.81 -23.67
CA SER A 259 -6.09 31.42 -23.47
C SER A 259 -6.99 31.38 -24.71
N SER A 260 -6.48 30.93 -25.86
CA SER A 260 -7.21 30.83 -27.13
C SER A 260 -8.14 29.62 -27.27
N LEU A 261 -8.07 28.63 -26.36
CA LEU A 261 -8.92 27.42 -26.40
C LEU A 261 -10.10 27.43 -25.41
N ILE A 262 -10.28 28.50 -24.63
CA ILE A 262 -11.36 28.61 -23.64
C ILE A 262 -12.68 29.07 -24.29
N ASP A 263 -12.63 29.60 -25.51
CA ASP A 263 -13.78 30.24 -26.16
C ASP A 263 -14.71 29.31 -26.96
N GLN A 264 -14.57 27.97 -26.84
CA GLN A 264 -15.40 27.03 -27.62
C GLN A 264 -16.21 26.00 -26.82
N GLU A 265 -16.20 26.04 -25.49
CA GLU A 265 -17.09 25.18 -24.66
C GLU A 265 -18.23 25.93 -23.94
N GLU A 266 -18.36 27.26 -24.07
CA GLU A 266 -19.36 28.03 -23.31
C GLU A 266 -20.75 28.18 -23.99
N GLU A 267 -20.96 27.75 -25.23
CA GLU A 267 -22.26 27.99 -25.90
C GLU A 267 -23.32 26.87 -25.78
N GLU A 268 -23.07 25.77 -25.07
CA GLU A 268 -24.12 24.80 -24.72
C GLU A 268 -24.32 24.64 -23.21
N LYS A 269 -24.97 25.62 -22.58
CA LYS A 269 -25.83 25.41 -21.39
C LYS A 269 -26.76 26.59 -21.13
N LYS A 270 -27.91 26.60 -21.81
CA LYS A 270 -29.07 27.44 -21.43
C LYS A 270 -29.58 27.06 -20.03
N LYS A 271 -29.62 28.08 -19.16
CA LYS A 271 -30.32 28.18 -17.85
C LYS A 271 -29.90 27.18 -16.76
N LYS A 272 -28.63 27.22 -16.33
CA LYS A 272 -28.32 26.90 -14.93
C LYS A 272 -28.51 28.15 -14.08
N LYS A 273 -29.31 28.05 -13.02
CA LYS A 273 -29.45 29.13 -12.02
C LYS A 273 -28.05 29.50 -11.53
N LEU A 274 -27.78 30.81 -11.38
CA LEU A 274 -26.56 31.29 -10.72
C LEU A 274 -26.34 30.51 -9.42
N PRO A 275 -25.11 30.03 -9.14
CA PRO A 275 -24.82 29.30 -7.92
C PRO A 275 -25.13 30.20 -6.73
N LYS A 276 -25.87 29.66 -5.75
CA LYS A 276 -26.26 30.42 -4.56
C LYS A 276 -25.18 30.32 -3.51
N LEU A 277 -24.93 31.43 -2.82
CA LEU A 277 -24.12 31.43 -1.62
C LEU A 277 -24.84 30.67 -0.50
N THR A 278 -24.18 29.64 0.03
CA THR A 278 -24.63 28.82 1.16
C THR A 278 -23.49 28.59 2.13
N ALA A 279 -23.80 28.41 3.41
CA ALA A 279 -22.83 28.08 4.45
C ALA A 279 -23.13 26.70 5.04
N SER A 280 -22.10 25.90 5.33
CA SER A 280 -22.25 24.61 6.01
C SER A 280 -21.19 24.44 7.09
N ALA A 281 -21.58 23.90 8.24
CA ALA A 281 -20.64 23.59 9.31
C ALA A 281 -20.04 22.19 9.12
N THR A 282 -18.76 22.05 9.48
CA THR A 282 -18.11 20.75 9.63
C THR A 282 -18.36 20.25 11.06
N LEU A 283 -19.22 19.25 11.20
CA LEU A 283 -19.61 18.64 12.47
C LEU A 283 -19.48 17.11 12.34
N ASP A 284 -19.09 16.43 13.42
CA ASP A 284 -19.06 14.97 13.45
C ASP A 284 -20.38 14.42 14.00
N GLY A 285 -21.17 13.75 13.17
CA GLY A 285 -22.51 13.28 13.55
C GLY A 285 -23.45 14.39 14.03
N GLY A 286 -23.22 15.65 13.60
CA GLY A 286 -23.97 16.83 14.07
C GLY A 286 -23.46 17.44 15.38
N GLN A 287 -22.34 16.95 15.92
CA GLN A 287 -21.70 17.45 17.13
C GLN A 287 -20.37 18.15 16.85
N GLN A 288 -20.01 19.11 17.71
CA GLN A 288 -18.75 19.83 17.66
C GLN A 288 -17.70 19.12 18.52
N GLU A 289 -16.53 18.91 17.93
CA GLU A 289 -15.35 18.39 18.60
C GLU A 289 -14.81 19.38 19.65
N LEU A 290 -14.50 18.91 20.86
CA LEU A 290 -14.01 19.74 21.97
C LEU A 290 -12.67 20.45 21.68
N PRO A 291 -11.62 19.76 21.18
CA PRO A 291 -10.34 20.43 20.92
C PRO A 291 -10.32 21.19 19.59
N ALA A 292 -11.31 21.01 18.73
CA ALA A 292 -11.30 21.58 17.38
C ALA A 292 -12.07 22.92 17.31
N PRO A 293 -11.65 23.87 16.46
CA PRO A 293 -12.47 25.03 16.13
C PRO A 293 -13.70 24.61 15.31
N LEU A 294 -14.76 25.42 15.36
CA LEU A 294 -15.90 25.25 14.46
C LEU A 294 -15.50 25.78 13.08
N ARG A 295 -15.69 24.97 12.03
CA ARG A 295 -15.37 25.35 10.65
C ARG A 295 -16.65 25.50 9.83
N ILE A 296 -16.82 26.68 9.24
CA ILE A 296 -17.91 26.97 8.30
C ILE A 296 -17.34 27.08 6.89
N THR A 297 -17.90 26.31 5.96
CA THR A 297 -17.52 26.33 4.54
C THR A 297 -18.60 27.04 3.74
N PHE A 298 -18.19 28.01 2.92
CA PHE A 298 -19.05 28.72 1.97
C PHE A 298 -18.96 28.06 0.60
N SER A 299 -20.08 27.98 -0.11
CA SER A 299 -20.14 27.44 -1.48
C SER A 299 -19.41 28.31 -2.52
N LEU A 300 -19.18 29.57 -2.20
CA LEU A 300 -18.53 30.57 -3.06
C LEU A 300 -17.54 31.42 -2.24
N PRO A 301 -16.46 31.93 -2.85
CA PRO A 301 -15.51 32.83 -2.18
C PRO A 301 -16.16 34.14 -1.73
N LEU A 302 -15.89 34.56 -0.49
CA LEU A 302 -16.39 35.83 0.03
C LEU A 302 -15.48 37.00 -0.32
N ARG A 303 -16.08 38.12 -0.73
CA ARG A 303 -15.45 39.43 -0.79
C ARG A 303 -15.31 40.05 0.59
N ASN A 304 -16.36 39.92 1.40
CA ASN A 304 -16.42 40.47 2.75
C ASN A 304 -17.23 39.57 3.68
N LEU A 305 -16.87 39.56 4.95
CA LEU A 305 -17.63 38.97 6.04
C LEU A 305 -17.63 39.94 7.22
N ASP A 306 -18.78 40.52 7.51
CA ASP A 306 -18.96 41.33 8.71
C ASP A 306 -19.14 40.45 9.94
N SER A 307 -18.01 40.10 10.55
CA SER A 307 -17.93 39.22 11.72
C SER A 307 -18.59 39.83 12.96
N ALA A 308 -18.69 41.16 13.08
CA ALA A 308 -19.33 41.83 14.22
C ALA A 308 -20.84 41.58 14.29
N ARG A 309 -21.48 41.27 13.15
CA ARG A 309 -22.90 40.91 13.09
C ARG A 309 -23.15 39.42 13.33
N THR A 310 -22.12 38.60 13.38
CA THR A 310 -22.27 37.16 13.65
C THR A 310 -22.37 36.91 15.15
N ILE A 311 -23.22 35.95 15.55
CA ILE A 311 -23.50 35.70 16.97
C ILE A 311 -23.28 34.21 17.24
N LEU A 312 -22.50 33.91 18.28
CA LEU A 312 -22.41 32.59 18.89
C LEU A 312 -23.19 32.61 20.20
N GLY A 313 -24.26 31.84 20.29
CA GLY A 313 -24.99 31.60 21.53
C GLY A 313 -24.52 30.32 22.20
N GLU A 314 -24.23 30.38 23.49
CA GLU A 314 -23.91 29.24 24.36
C GLU A 314 -25.13 28.85 25.19
N ASP A 315 -25.23 27.59 25.61
CA ASP A 315 -26.25 27.06 26.53
C ASP A 315 -27.69 27.01 25.98
N SER A 316 -28.62 26.50 26.78
CA SER A 316 -30.03 26.32 26.38
C SER A 316 -30.77 27.65 26.19
N SER A 317 -30.28 28.72 26.81
CA SER A 317 -30.74 30.10 26.65
C SER A 317 -30.02 30.82 25.51
N TYR A 318 -29.00 30.22 24.90
CA TYR A 318 -28.22 30.76 23.79
C TYR A 318 -27.65 32.15 24.11
N THR A 319 -27.08 32.29 25.30
CA THR A 319 -26.42 33.50 25.78
C THR A 319 -25.30 33.90 24.81
N PRO A 320 -25.30 35.13 24.24
CA PRO A 320 -24.26 35.54 23.31
C PRO A 320 -22.87 35.56 23.97
N VAL A 321 -21.91 34.92 23.32
CA VAL A 321 -20.51 34.85 23.78
C VAL A 321 -19.56 35.43 22.73
N THR A 322 -18.42 35.92 23.19
CA THR A 322 -17.35 36.40 22.32
C THR A 322 -16.48 35.24 21.84
N PHE A 323 -16.12 35.24 20.57
CA PHE A 323 -15.29 34.22 19.94
C PHE A 323 -14.28 34.88 18.99
N THR A 324 -13.26 34.12 18.61
CA THR A 324 -12.31 34.54 17.57
C THR A 324 -12.72 33.93 16.23
N SER A 325 -12.47 34.65 15.14
CA SER A 325 -12.75 34.13 13.80
C SER A 325 -11.67 34.52 12.80
N THR A 326 -11.25 33.57 11.97
CA THR A 326 -10.28 33.80 10.91
C THR A 326 -10.75 33.17 9.60
N MET A 327 -10.30 33.74 8.48
CA MET A 327 -10.67 33.29 7.15
C MET A 327 -9.46 32.72 6.42
N ASP A 328 -9.65 31.67 5.64
CA ASP A 328 -8.60 31.10 4.80
C ASP A 328 -8.24 31.99 3.60
N SER A 329 -7.14 31.65 2.92
CA SER A 329 -6.64 32.39 1.75
C SER A 329 -7.60 32.33 0.56
N THR A 330 -8.34 31.23 0.41
CA THR A 330 -9.36 31.07 -0.65
C THR A 330 -10.67 31.79 -0.34
N LYS A 331 -10.80 32.39 0.85
CA LYS A 331 -12.02 33.10 1.29
C LYS A 331 -13.28 32.23 1.23
N THR A 332 -13.14 30.92 1.48
CA THR A 332 -14.26 29.97 1.47
C THR A 332 -14.43 29.25 2.79
N LYS A 333 -13.46 29.33 3.72
CA LYS A 333 -13.56 28.69 5.04
C LYS A 333 -13.36 29.71 6.15
N LEU A 334 -14.36 29.80 7.02
CA LEU A 334 -14.31 30.55 8.27
C LEU A 334 -14.02 29.57 9.42
N THR A 335 -13.00 29.89 10.21
CA THR A 335 -12.61 29.13 11.40
C THR A 335 -12.97 29.95 12.63
N ILE A 336 -13.81 29.39 13.50
CA ILE A 336 -14.27 30.01 14.74
C ILE A 336 -13.59 29.32 15.92
N GLY A 337 -12.80 30.08 16.68
CA GLY A 337 -12.11 29.65 17.88
C GLY A 337 -12.91 30.01 19.13
N TYR A 338 -13.28 28.99 19.90
CA TYR A 338 -13.98 29.15 21.17
C TYR A 338 -13.71 27.95 22.09
N PRO A 339 -13.51 28.14 23.41
CA PRO A 339 -13.31 27.03 24.36
C PRO A 339 -14.64 26.32 24.68
N TRP A 340 -15.04 25.38 23.82
CA TRP A 340 -16.31 24.64 23.95
C TRP A 340 -16.45 23.96 25.32
N LYS A 341 -17.55 24.20 26.02
CA LYS A 341 -17.94 23.46 27.22
C LYS A 341 -18.54 22.13 26.81
N GLU A 342 -18.25 21.06 27.53
CA GLU A 342 -18.68 19.72 27.15
C GLU A 342 -20.21 19.55 27.15
N GLY A 343 -20.73 18.77 26.20
CA GLY A 343 -22.16 18.44 26.11
C GLY A 343 -23.11 19.63 25.97
N THR A 344 -22.61 20.83 25.69
CA THR A 344 -23.34 22.09 25.76
C THR A 344 -23.94 22.43 24.39
N PRO A 345 -25.23 22.81 24.31
CA PRO A 345 -25.83 23.27 23.06
C PRO A 345 -25.29 24.65 22.70
N TYR A 346 -25.05 24.85 21.41
CA TYR A 346 -24.58 26.09 20.83
C TYR A 346 -25.39 26.43 19.58
N ARG A 347 -25.46 27.72 19.28
CA ARG A 347 -26.12 28.24 18.08
C ARG A 347 -25.29 29.33 17.46
N PHE A 348 -24.81 29.08 16.25
CA PHE A 348 -24.14 30.10 15.45
C PHE A 348 -25.13 30.72 14.47
N ILE A 349 -25.34 32.03 14.57
CA ILE A 349 -26.25 32.79 13.72
C ILE A 349 -25.41 33.59 12.73
N LEU A 350 -25.67 33.34 11.45
CA LEU A 350 -25.08 34.06 10.34
C LEU A 350 -26.18 34.90 9.66
N PRO A 351 -26.23 36.21 9.92
CA PRO A 351 -27.22 37.07 9.28
C PRO A 351 -27.09 37.06 7.76
N LYS A 352 -28.22 37.28 7.08
CA LYS A 352 -28.31 37.25 5.63
C LYS A 352 -27.23 38.10 4.95
N ASP A 353 -27.09 39.32 5.44
CA ASP A 353 -26.26 40.37 4.81
C ASP A 353 -24.85 40.45 5.42
N ALA A 354 -24.48 39.53 6.31
CA ALA A 354 -23.15 39.49 6.93
C ALA A 354 -22.06 39.01 5.94
N PRO A 355 -22.24 37.88 5.23
CA PRO A 355 -21.34 37.47 4.16
C PRO A 355 -21.76 38.07 2.81
N THR A 356 -20.79 38.45 1.99
CA THR A 356 -21.02 38.85 0.60
C THR A 356 -19.95 38.23 -0.29
N ASP A 357 -20.36 37.60 -1.39
CA ASP A 357 -19.44 36.98 -2.36
C ASP A 357 -18.73 38.02 -3.25
N THR A 358 -17.82 37.55 -4.11
CA THR A 358 -17.09 38.38 -5.09
C THR A 358 -18.00 39.03 -6.14
N ALA A 359 -19.16 38.45 -6.42
CA ALA A 359 -20.17 38.99 -7.32
C ALA A 359 -21.20 39.91 -6.62
N GLY A 360 -21.08 40.12 -5.30
CA GLY A 360 -22.00 40.94 -4.51
C GLY A 360 -23.25 40.21 -4.00
N GLN A 361 -23.36 38.89 -4.17
CA GLN A 361 -24.48 38.11 -3.64
C GLN A 361 -24.35 37.91 -2.13
N THR A 362 -25.48 37.99 -1.42
CA THR A 362 -25.61 37.65 0.00
C THR A 362 -26.33 36.31 0.17
N LEU A 363 -26.50 35.82 1.40
CA LEU A 363 -27.30 34.62 1.64
C LEU A 363 -28.76 34.86 1.23
N ALA A 364 -29.49 33.78 0.92
CA ALA A 364 -30.92 33.88 0.63
C ALA A 364 -31.74 34.33 1.85
N ARG A 365 -31.33 33.88 3.04
CA ARG A 365 -31.92 34.19 4.36
C ARG A 365 -30.83 34.13 5.43
N ALA A 366 -31.12 34.63 6.63
CA ALA A 366 -30.24 34.36 7.77
C ALA A 366 -30.16 32.85 8.00
N ASP A 367 -28.96 32.36 8.22
CA ASP A 367 -28.69 30.95 8.50
C ASP A 367 -28.40 30.75 9.98
N THR A 368 -28.80 29.61 10.51
CA THR A 368 -28.66 29.27 11.92
C THR A 368 -28.18 27.85 12.04
N ILE A 369 -26.96 27.70 12.54
CA ILE A 369 -26.29 26.41 12.71
C ILE A 369 -26.40 26.06 14.18
N ASN A 370 -27.27 25.10 14.48
CA ASN A 370 -27.40 24.54 15.82
C ASN A 370 -26.50 23.31 15.92
N PHE A 371 -25.74 23.22 17.00
CA PHE A 371 -24.88 22.08 17.28
C PHE A 371 -24.74 21.88 18.79
N ARG A 372 -24.28 20.69 19.19
CA ARG A 372 -23.91 20.41 20.58
C ARG A 372 -22.45 19.98 20.59
N SER A 373 -21.68 20.44 21.56
CA SER A 373 -20.33 19.91 21.75
C SER A 373 -20.37 18.48 22.28
N LYS A 374 -19.36 17.69 21.93
CA LYS A 374 -19.16 16.34 22.48
C LYS A 374 -18.89 16.39 23.99
N LYS A 375 -19.11 15.27 24.66
CA LYS A 375 -18.71 15.07 26.07
C LYS A 375 -17.29 14.54 26.13
N VAL A 376 -16.59 14.79 27.25
CA VAL A 376 -15.28 14.16 27.47
C VAL A 376 -15.38 12.63 27.43
N ALA A 377 -16.52 12.08 27.88
CA ALA A 377 -16.80 10.65 27.85
C ALA A 377 -16.96 10.06 26.44
N ASP A 378 -17.15 10.88 25.41
CA ASP A 378 -17.26 10.41 24.02
C ASP A 378 -15.89 10.10 23.41
N TYR A 379 -14.80 10.41 24.13
CA TYR A 379 -13.42 10.24 23.68
C TYR A 379 -12.67 9.13 24.41
N ALA A 380 -11.61 8.65 23.77
CA ALA A 380 -10.60 7.80 24.37
C ALA A 380 -9.34 8.60 24.76
N ILE A 381 -8.51 7.97 25.58
CA ILE A 381 -7.15 8.40 25.92
C ILE A 381 -6.22 7.23 25.58
N PHE A 382 -5.12 7.52 24.88
CA PHE A 382 -4.06 6.56 24.62
C PHE A 382 -2.76 7.06 25.26
N THR A 383 -2.06 6.18 25.96
CA THR A 383 -0.84 6.52 26.67
C THR A 383 0.24 5.48 26.39
N VAL A 384 1.38 5.92 25.86
CA VAL A 384 2.62 5.15 25.89
C VAL A 384 3.22 5.32 27.28
N THR A 385 3.25 4.24 28.05
CA THR A 385 3.73 4.26 29.44
C THR A 385 5.22 3.97 29.56
N GLU A 386 5.74 3.16 28.63
CA GLU A 386 7.15 2.77 28.51
C GLU A 386 7.47 2.59 27.03
N PHE A 387 8.63 3.10 26.61
CA PHE A 387 9.19 2.91 25.27
C PHE A 387 10.62 2.39 25.41
N ASN A 388 10.86 1.18 24.92
CA ASN A 388 12.16 0.52 24.97
C ASN A 388 12.66 0.23 23.56
N ILE A 389 13.97 0.31 23.36
CA ILE A 389 14.63 -0.03 22.10
C ILE A 389 15.61 -1.15 22.40
N SER A 390 15.49 -2.26 21.67
CA SER A 390 16.41 -3.38 21.77
C SER A 390 17.83 -2.99 21.32
N ASP A 391 18.84 -3.65 21.87
CA ASP A 391 20.24 -3.36 21.55
C ASP A 391 20.52 -3.53 20.04
N SER A 392 19.96 -4.57 19.41
CA SER A 392 20.02 -4.77 17.95
C SER A 392 19.43 -3.59 17.16
N THR A 393 18.31 -3.02 17.63
CA THR A 393 17.69 -1.86 16.98
C THR A 393 18.52 -0.59 17.20
N ARG A 394 19.18 -0.43 18.36
CA ARG A 394 20.09 0.70 18.62
C ARG A 394 21.33 0.64 17.73
N ASP A 395 21.93 -0.54 17.58
CA ASP A 395 23.09 -0.76 16.71
C ASP A 395 22.75 -0.47 15.24
N ALA A 396 21.53 -0.84 14.81
CA ALA A 396 21.05 -0.56 13.46
C ALA A 396 20.74 0.93 13.21
N ILE A 397 20.34 1.67 14.25
CA ILE A 397 20.00 3.10 14.15
C ILE A 397 21.26 3.97 14.20
N ASN A 398 22.31 3.55 14.92
CA ASN A 398 23.61 4.22 15.04
C ASN A 398 23.52 5.74 15.30
N ASP A 399 22.47 6.19 15.99
CA ASP A 399 22.23 7.61 16.31
C ASP A 399 21.64 7.74 17.72
N THR A 400 22.38 8.41 18.60
CA THR A 400 21.98 8.68 19.99
C THR A 400 21.08 9.91 20.13
N ALA A 401 20.94 10.71 19.06
CA ALA A 401 20.07 11.89 19.00
C ALA A 401 18.70 11.61 18.37
N MET A 402 18.40 10.36 18.02
CA MET A 402 17.15 9.97 17.37
C MET A 402 15.92 10.36 18.21
N HIS A 403 14.96 11.04 17.58
CA HIS A 403 13.66 11.32 18.17
C HIS A 403 12.64 10.26 17.73
N TYR A 404 11.71 9.93 18.63
CA TYR A 404 10.67 8.93 18.35
C TYR A 404 9.32 9.58 18.41
N VAL A 405 8.55 9.46 17.33
CA VAL A 405 7.23 10.07 17.20
C VAL A 405 6.19 8.97 17.09
N VAL A 406 5.24 8.95 18.03
CA VAL A 406 4.08 8.06 17.95
C VAL A 406 3.11 8.65 16.94
N GLN A 407 2.59 7.81 16.06
CA GLN A 407 1.53 8.17 15.11
C GLN A 407 0.37 7.19 15.28
N LEU A 408 -0.84 7.73 15.45
CA LEU A 408 -2.08 6.98 15.40
C LEU A 408 -2.74 7.23 14.04
N VAL A 409 -2.81 6.19 13.23
CA VAL A 409 -3.25 6.25 11.84
C VAL A 409 -4.60 5.57 11.70
N GLN A 410 -5.55 6.26 11.07
CA GLN A 410 -6.87 5.74 10.73
C GLN A 410 -7.22 6.17 9.31
N ASP A 411 -7.80 5.26 8.53
CA ASP A 411 -8.15 5.47 7.12
C ASP A 411 -6.97 5.97 6.26
N LYS A 412 -5.77 5.40 6.49
CA LYS A 412 -4.49 5.81 5.85
C LYS A 412 -4.04 7.25 6.16
N THR A 413 -4.69 7.93 7.12
CA THR A 413 -4.34 9.29 7.54
C THR A 413 -3.83 9.30 8.97
N ILE A 414 -2.74 10.04 9.24
CA ILE A 414 -2.26 10.27 10.60
C ILE A 414 -3.28 11.20 11.28
N LYS A 415 -4.03 10.68 12.26
CA LYS A 415 -5.04 11.45 13.01
C LYS A 415 -4.43 12.18 14.21
N TYR A 416 -3.49 11.51 14.87
CA TYR A 416 -2.81 12.03 16.05
C TYR A 416 -1.33 11.67 15.96
N SER A 417 -0.46 12.60 16.34
CA SER A 417 0.96 12.32 16.48
C SER A 417 1.57 13.09 17.66
N GLY A 418 2.71 12.61 18.13
CA GLY A 418 3.54 13.39 19.05
C GLY A 418 4.81 12.66 19.47
N THR A 419 5.80 13.46 19.87
CA THR A 419 7.13 12.98 20.26
C THR A 419 7.07 12.30 21.63
N ILE A 420 7.77 11.17 21.76
CA ILE A 420 7.99 10.47 23.01
C ILE A 420 9.04 11.24 23.82
N VAL A 421 8.68 11.60 25.05
CA VAL A 421 9.59 12.30 25.98
C VAL A 421 9.77 11.42 27.21
N ASN A 422 11.02 11.10 27.57
CA ASN A 422 11.34 10.23 28.69
C ASN A 422 10.60 8.88 28.67
N GLY A 423 10.50 8.28 27.47
CA GLY A 423 9.82 7.01 27.24
C GLY A 423 8.29 7.05 27.33
N LYS A 424 7.69 8.24 27.39
CA LYS A 424 6.25 8.43 27.59
C LYS A 424 5.63 9.38 26.57
N TRP A 425 4.37 9.13 26.24
CA TRP A 425 3.55 10.00 25.44
C TRP A 425 2.07 9.79 25.78
N SER A 426 1.23 10.81 25.70
CA SER A 426 -0.21 10.67 25.94
C SER A 426 -1.02 11.60 25.05
N GLN A 427 -2.04 11.03 24.41
CA GLN A 427 -3.02 11.78 23.63
C GLN A 427 -4.41 11.62 24.26
N ARG A 428 -5.07 12.75 24.51
CA ARG A 428 -6.45 12.84 25.00
C ARG A 428 -7.37 13.26 23.85
N PHE A 429 -8.67 13.12 24.05
CA PHE A 429 -9.68 13.50 23.06
C PHE A 429 -9.55 12.74 21.73
N ILE A 430 -9.23 11.44 21.82
CA ILE A 430 -9.16 10.57 20.65
C ILE A 430 -10.57 10.13 20.28
N THR A 431 -10.95 10.30 19.01
CA THR A 431 -12.22 9.79 18.50
C THR A 431 -12.22 8.25 18.55
N PRO A 432 -13.29 7.60 19.03
CA PRO A 432 -13.34 6.15 19.08
C PRO A 432 -13.15 5.49 17.70
N GLY A 433 -12.46 4.36 17.66
CA GLY A 433 -12.18 3.62 16.43
C GLY A 433 -10.97 2.71 16.53
N GLU A 434 -10.72 1.96 15.45
CA GLU A 434 -9.48 1.20 15.28
C GLU A 434 -8.38 2.11 14.70
N TYR A 435 -7.20 2.08 15.32
CA TYR A 435 -6.02 2.83 14.91
C TYR A 435 -4.83 1.90 14.70
N GLU A 436 -4.08 2.13 13.63
CA GLU A 436 -2.71 1.61 13.47
C GLU A 436 -1.77 2.48 14.31
N ILE A 437 -0.92 1.84 15.12
CA ILE A 437 0.13 2.53 15.86
C ILE A 437 1.40 2.44 15.02
N ARG A 438 2.06 3.58 14.79
CA ARG A 438 3.37 3.63 14.14
C ARG A 438 4.36 4.42 14.99
N ILE A 439 5.63 4.05 14.92
CA ILE A 439 6.74 4.80 15.50
C ILE A 439 7.59 5.31 14.34
N LEU A 440 7.63 6.64 14.18
CA LEU A 440 8.56 7.31 13.29
C LEU A 440 9.89 7.51 14.01
N LEU A 441 10.97 7.08 13.38
CA LEU A 441 12.35 7.41 13.74
C LEU A 441 12.69 8.72 13.06
N ASP A 442 12.52 9.81 13.81
CA ASP A 442 12.64 11.19 13.38
C ASP A 442 14.08 11.66 13.64
N THR A 443 14.85 11.74 12.55
CA THR A 443 16.28 12.06 12.57
C THR A 443 16.55 13.53 12.83
N ASN A 444 15.60 14.41 12.49
CA ASN A 444 15.78 15.86 12.58
C ASN A 444 14.89 16.53 13.64
N GLY A 445 14.01 15.76 14.29
CA GLY A 445 13.15 16.20 15.39
C GLY A 445 12.00 17.10 14.96
N ASN A 446 11.62 17.13 13.67
CA ASN A 446 10.56 18.01 13.18
C ASN A 446 9.14 17.46 13.36
N GLY A 447 9.00 16.22 13.82
CA GLY A 447 7.72 15.55 14.07
C GLY A 447 7.00 15.01 12.83
N LYS A 448 7.64 15.02 11.66
CA LYS A 448 7.09 14.64 10.36
C LYS A 448 8.03 13.66 9.68
N TRP A 449 7.47 12.75 8.89
CA TRP A 449 8.31 11.82 8.12
C TRP A 449 8.99 12.55 6.96
N ASP A 450 10.31 12.46 6.90
CA ASP A 450 11.10 13.01 5.82
C ASP A 450 11.54 11.96 4.79
N ARG A 451 11.36 12.32 3.52
CA ARG A 451 11.82 11.53 2.38
C ARG A 451 13.34 11.51 2.26
N GLY A 452 13.83 10.43 1.66
CA GLY A 452 15.20 10.33 1.18
C GLY A 452 15.39 11.11 -0.12
N ASN A 453 16.64 11.21 -0.54
CA ASN A 453 17.01 11.76 -1.83
C ASN A 453 18.29 11.08 -2.32
N TYR A 454 18.23 10.48 -3.51
CA TYR A 454 19.33 9.71 -4.07
C TYR A 454 20.24 10.54 -4.96
N PHE A 455 19.69 11.50 -5.73
CA PHE A 455 20.47 12.28 -6.69
C PHE A 455 21.14 13.55 -6.10
N THR A 456 20.97 13.82 -4.81
CA THR A 456 21.64 14.92 -4.10
C THR A 456 23.01 14.54 -3.55
N HIS A 457 23.83 15.56 -3.27
CA HIS A 457 25.14 15.41 -2.64
C HIS A 457 25.20 16.28 -1.37
N PRO A 458 25.30 15.69 -0.17
CA PRO A 458 25.30 14.25 0.10
C PRO A 458 23.94 13.60 -0.19
N LYS A 459 23.95 12.29 -0.45
CA LYS A 459 22.72 11.48 -0.53
C LYS A 459 22.05 11.43 0.84
N LYS A 460 20.73 11.29 0.85
CA LYS A 460 19.93 11.24 2.08
C LYS A 460 19.07 9.97 2.10
N GLN A 461 19.19 9.16 3.14
CA GLN A 461 18.24 8.07 3.41
C GLN A 461 16.89 8.63 3.90
N PRO A 462 15.76 7.96 3.58
CA PRO A 462 14.48 8.32 4.17
C PRO A 462 14.47 8.02 5.66
N GLU A 463 13.61 8.72 6.39
CA GLU A 463 13.28 8.31 7.75
C GLU A 463 12.50 7.01 7.75
N ARG A 464 12.55 6.29 8.86
CA ARG A 464 11.95 4.96 8.97
C ARG A 464 10.73 4.99 9.87
N VAL A 465 9.67 4.36 9.39
CA VAL A 465 8.49 4.06 10.21
C VAL A 465 8.47 2.58 10.59
N ILE A 466 8.16 2.31 11.86
CA ILE A 466 7.96 0.97 12.41
C ILE A 466 6.49 0.80 12.75
N ASN A 467 5.86 -0.25 12.19
CA ASN A 467 4.49 -0.60 12.51
C ASN A 467 4.41 -1.39 13.80
N ILE A 468 3.46 -1.00 14.66
CA ILE A 468 3.08 -1.70 15.87
C ILE A 468 1.67 -2.27 15.66
N GLU A 469 1.32 -3.27 16.46
CA GLU A 469 -0.02 -3.84 16.51
C GLU A 469 -1.11 -2.76 16.66
N LYS A 470 -2.20 -2.92 15.92
CA LYS A 470 -3.35 -2.02 15.97
C LYS A 470 -3.98 -1.98 17.35
N VAL A 471 -4.69 -0.89 17.65
CA VAL A 471 -5.44 -0.72 18.89
C VAL A 471 -6.86 -0.27 18.59
N ASN A 472 -7.84 -0.89 19.25
CA ASN A 472 -9.23 -0.44 19.23
C ASN A 472 -9.50 0.44 20.45
N LEU A 473 -9.78 1.72 20.21
CA LEU A 473 -10.04 2.72 21.23
C LEU A 473 -11.54 2.99 21.31
N LYS A 474 -12.14 2.73 22.48
CA LYS A 474 -13.56 3.00 22.72
C LYS A 474 -13.75 4.29 23.52
N ALA A 475 -14.93 4.88 23.38
CA ALA A 475 -15.34 6.01 24.20
C ALA A 475 -15.14 5.71 25.70
N TYR A 476 -14.69 6.72 26.45
CA TYR A 476 -14.39 6.66 27.88
C TYR A 476 -13.21 5.76 28.30
N TRP A 477 -12.51 5.12 27.36
CA TRP A 477 -11.37 4.26 27.69
C TRP A 477 -10.07 5.04 27.84
N THR A 478 -9.25 4.64 28.81
CA THR A 478 -7.82 4.99 28.87
C THR A 478 -7.03 3.72 28.59
N VAL A 479 -6.25 3.73 27.51
CA VAL A 479 -5.50 2.58 27.04
C VAL A 479 -4.00 2.82 27.22
N PRO A 480 -3.37 2.24 28.26
CA PRO A 480 -1.93 2.24 28.39
C PRO A 480 -1.30 1.18 27.48
N LYS A 481 -0.23 1.52 26.78
CA LYS A 481 0.56 0.59 25.96
C LYS A 481 2.04 0.73 26.28
N LYS A 482 2.70 -0.40 26.49
CA LYS A 482 4.16 -0.50 26.48
C LYS A 482 4.61 -0.82 25.06
N ILE A 483 5.61 -0.11 24.57
CA ILE A 483 6.13 -0.29 23.21
C ILE A 483 7.61 -0.66 23.32
N SER A 484 7.98 -1.76 22.66
CA SER A 484 9.36 -2.20 22.51
C SER A 484 9.63 -2.45 21.04
N ILE A 485 10.74 -1.91 20.52
CA ILE A 485 11.16 -2.03 19.11
C ILE A 485 12.60 -2.51 18.94
#